data_AF-A0A413H0B9-F1
#
_entry.id   AF-A0A413H0B9-F1
#
_cell.length_a   1.000
_cell.length_b   1.000
_cell.length_c   1.000
_cell.angle_alpha   90.00
_cell.angle_beta   90.00
_cell.angle_gamma   90.00
#
_symmetry.space_group_name_H-M   'P 1'
#
loop_
_entity.id
_entity.type
_entity.pdbx_description
1 polymer ?
#
loop_
_entity_poly.entity_id
_entity_poly.type
_entity_poly.pdbx_seq_one_letter_code
_entity_poly.pdbx_strand_id
1 'polypeptide(L)'
;TPAAISATSQTTYAHSATATQNGVTFTVSWNDAPAGTATTFHVTQANGSSRAKARMDVPTYWDGGSQESVCDPSRPAWASYYSLGTAGHDFTFDFTASGTYRIYFYFMDNDRNDPQNDKGIYYLRTTAEVTVNDAARPSVTQIVNDAVDLCRQETNGSEYNMALWLHDWTLDQLEYDHSLNWCSAESGLTRHRGTCESYQRIYSKLLNAAGIANGRITGNGHTWNAVKIDGKWCQMDLTWDDTNDNWYGDLDQRHLYFGLTDELMAIAHSDHTANYQKADYAYRSTDLSNNYFVRNGKADEWAEKYADRIQQHLDAKEESFSIDADNQSFPPSISGIQNGIVAYAMNQKEWKANDARVKLAATSNVTKESNYKWCAKYDLTAEYQNTALGKVVPDGAYRIVSTIDPSSGVAATASGCSMSKAPTALRFAYDEGTGLYTATAGGLALAMSGSDVSLAAPDGSASQRW
;
A
#
# COMPACT_ATOMS: atom_id res chain seq x y z
N THR A 1 65.43 22.99 46.43
CA THR A 1 64.21 23.48 45.78
C THR A 1 63.52 22.28 45.15
N PRO A 2 62.35 21.84 45.63
CA PRO A 2 61.67 20.69 45.03
C PRO A 2 61.21 21.08 43.62
N ALA A 3 61.50 20.22 42.65
CA ALA A 3 61.04 20.36 41.28
C ALA A 3 59.51 20.38 41.26
N ALA A 4 58.95 21.42 40.63
CA ALA A 4 57.52 21.56 40.43
C ALA A 4 57.02 20.37 39.60
N ILE A 5 56.11 19.60 40.19
CA ILE A 5 55.33 18.58 39.49
C ILE A 5 54.50 19.34 38.46
N SER A 6 54.74 19.05 37.18
CA SER A 6 53.93 19.57 36.08
C SER A 6 52.49 19.14 36.31
N ALA A 7 51.59 20.11 36.52
CA ALA A 7 50.16 19.86 36.53
C ALA A 7 49.79 19.20 35.19
N THR A 8 49.27 17.98 35.26
CA THR A 8 48.60 17.31 34.14
C THR A 8 47.57 18.29 33.59
N SER A 9 47.56 18.50 32.27
CA SER A 9 46.60 19.37 31.62
C SER A 9 45.19 18.94 32.02
N GLN A 10 44.50 19.79 32.79
CA GLN A 10 43.12 19.56 33.15
C GLN A 10 42.31 19.64 31.86
N THR A 11 41.84 18.50 31.35
CA THR A 11 40.98 18.46 30.16
C THR A 11 39.75 19.32 30.47
N THR A 12 39.69 20.52 29.91
CA THR A 12 38.58 21.43 30.13
C THR A 12 37.49 21.04 29.14
N TYR A 13 36.37 20.54 29.66
CA TYR A 13 35.19 20.25 28.84
C TYR A 13 34.29 21.49 28.76
N ALA A 14 33.77 21.78 27.58
CA ALA A 14 32.87 22.90 27.33
C ALA A 14 31.51 22.69 28.00
N HIS A 15 31.06 21.44 28.08
CA HIS A 15 29.76 21.07 28.63
C HIS A 15 29.90 19.97 29.67
N SER A 16 29.01 20.00 30.67
CA SER A 16 28.87 18.90 31.62
C SER A 16 27.47 18.83 32.19
N ALA A 17 27.07 17.62 32.57
CA ALA A 17 25.84 17.32 33.28
C ALA A 17 26.15 16.37 34.44
N THR A 18 25.58 16.63 35.61
CA THR A 18 25.84 15.83 36.81
C THR A 18 24.56 15.23 37.37
N ALA A 19 24.71 14.15 38.13
CA ALA A 19 23.67 13.64 39.01
C ALA A 19 24.31 13.13 40.30
N THR A 20 23.72 13.49 41.44
CA THR A 20 24.26 13.15 42.76
C THR A 20 23.21 12.44 43.60
N GLN A 21 23.59 11.33 44.21
CA GLN A 21 22.78 10.59 45.17
C GLN A 21 23.68 9.90 46.18
N ASN A 22 23.28 9.84 47.46
CA ASN A 22 24.02 9.15 48.53
C ASN A 22 25.51 9.56 48.63
N GLY A 23 25.83 10.81 48.32
CA GLY A 23 27.20 11.35 48.34
C GLY A 23 28.08 10.95 47.15
N VAL A 24 27.57 10.16 46.21
CA VAL A 24 28.21 9.83 44.93
C VAL A 24 27.75 10.83 43.87
N THR A 25 28.68 11.39 43.11
CA THR A 25 28.37 12.26 41.97
C THR A 25 28.85 11.61 40.69
N PHE A 26 27.95 11.43 39.73
CA PHE A 26 28.29 11.07 38.36
C PHE A 26 28.33 12.34 37.51
N THR A 27 29.31 12.41 36.62
CA THR A 27 29.52 13.55 35.72
C THR A 27 29.66 13.03 34.30
N VAL A 28 28.85 13.55 33.39
CA VAL A 28 29.00 13.40 31.94
C VAL A 28 29.60 14.70 31.42
N SER A 29 30.74 14.64 30.75
CA SER A 29 31.42 15.80 30.19
C SER A 29 31.68 15.60 28.70
N TRP A 30 31.46 16.64 27.90
CA TRP A 30 31.69 16.59 26.45
C TRP A 30 32.12 17.96 25.91
N ASN A 31 32.69 17.94 24.71
CA ASN A 31 32.99 19.13 23.92
C ASN A 31 32.15 19.11 22.65
N ASP A 32 31.93 20.28 22.07
CA ASP A 32 31.38 20.36 20.72
C ASP A 32 32.36 19.68 19.76
N ALA A 33 31.87 18.67 19.04
CA ALA A 33 32.66 17.96 18.05
C ALA A 33 32.67 18.74 16.72
N PRO A 34 33.82 18.80 16.01
CA PRO A 34 33.84 19.26 14.63
C PRO A 34 32.80 18.51 13.77
N ALA A 35 32.23 19.21 12.78
CA ALA A 35 31.39 18.58 11.78
C ALA A 35 32.11 17.38 11.14
N GLY A 36 31.42 16.25 11.01
CA GLY A 36 32.03 15.01 10.50
C GLY A 36 32.62 14.09 11.58
N THR A 37 32.59 14.48 12.85
CA THR A 37 33.20 13.69 13.93
C THR A 37 32.21 13.36 15.04
N ALA A 38 32.34 12.15 15.59
CA ALA A 38 31.53 11.72 16.72
C ALA A 38 31.84 12.56 17.96
N THR A 39 30.80 12.92 18.70
CA THR A 39 30.93 13.52 20.03
C THR A 39 31.25 12.43 21.04
N THR A 40 32.27 12.67 21.85
CA THR A 40 32.63 11.81 22.98
C THR A 40 32.04 12.35 24.27
N PHE A 41 31.26 11.52 24.95
CA PHE A 41 30.74 11.76 26.29
C PHE A 41 31.60 11.00 27.29
N HIS A 42 32.44 11.72 28.01
CA HIS A 42 33.29 11.17 29.05
C HIS A 42 32.52 11.10 30.36
N VAL A 43 32.26 9.89 30.85
CA VAL A 43 31.49 9.65 32.06
C VAL A 43 32.41 9.25 33.21
N THR A 44 32.34 10.00 34.30
CA THR A 44 33.14 9.77 35.52
C THR A 44 32.26 9.71 36.76
N GLN A 45 32.86 9.25 37.86
CA GLN A 45 32.23 9.21 39.16
C GLN A 45 33.17 9.75 40.24
N ALA A 46 32.61 10.38 41.26
CA ALA A 46 33.31 10.81 42.47
C ALA A 46 32.62 10.20 43.70
N ASN A 47 33.43 9.66 44.62
CA ASN A 47 33.02 8.99 45.87
C ASN A 47 32.18 7.70 45.72
N GLY A 48 32.01 7.21 44.49
CA GLY A 48 31.41 5.93 44.17
C GLY A 48 32.39 4.77 44.33
N SER A 49 31.86 3.56 44.28
CA SER A 49 32.63 2.32 44.44
C SER A 49 33.23 1.84 43.11
N SER A 50 34.03 0.77 43.17
CA SER A 50 34.53 0.05 41.98
C SER A 50 33.41 -0.63 41.16
N ARG A 51 32.18 -0.68 41.70
CA ARG A 51 31.00 -1.26 41.06
C ARG A 51 30.18 -0.23 40.28
N ALA A 52 30.57 1.04 40.32
CA ALA A 52 29.93 2.10 39.57
C ALA A 52 29.88 1.78 38.07
N LYS A 53 28.68 1.83 37.51
CA LYS A 53 28.40 1.58 36.09
C LYS A 53 27.61 2.72 35.49
N ALA A 54 27.80 2.93 34.20
CA ALA A 54 27.01 3.85 33.41
C ALA A 54 26.48 3.19 32.14
N ARG A 55 25.40 3.75 31.60
CA ARG A 55 24.83 3.41 30.30
C ARG A 55 24.39 4.68 29.60
N MET A 56 24.71 4.80 28.31
CA MET A 56 24.14 5.81 27.42
C MET A 56 22.87 5.26 26.77
N ASP A 57 21.76 5.97 26.90
CA ASP A 57 20.50 5.67 26.22
C ASP A 57 20.55 6.13 24.76
N VAL A 58 19.57 5.69 23.97
CA VAL A 58 19.42 6.14 22.58
C VAL A 58 19.21 7.67 22.54
N PRO A 59 19.90 8.40 21.65
CA PRO A 59 19.61 9.80 21.40
C PRO A 59 18.19 10.01 20.85
N THR A 60 17.45 10.93 21.47
CA THR A 60 16.18 11.43 20.94
C THR A 60 16.44 12.70 20.12
N TYR A 61 16.02 12.74 18.86
CA TYR A 61 16.18 13.87 17.95
C TYR A 61 14.86 14.67 17.79
N TRP A 62 15.00 15.99 17.62
CA TRP A 62 13.96 16.87 17.08
C TRP A 62 14.56 18.15 16.49
N ASP A 63 13.88 18.72 15.50
CA ASP A 63 14.18 20.03 14.90
C ASP A 63 12.93 20.93 14.81
N GLY A 64 11.91 20.58 15.59
CA GLY A 64 10.56 21.13 15.56
C GLY A 64 9.53 20.00 15.68
N GLY A 65 8.32 20.30 16.14
CA GLY A 65 7.24 19.30 16.20
C GLY A 65 7.54 18.09 17.11
N SER A 66 7.40 16.87 16.57
CA SER A 66 7.48 15.60 17.30
C SER A 66 8.92 15.08 17.48
N GLN A 67 9.21 14.48 18.63
CA GLN A 67 10.49 13.82 18.92
C GLN A 67 10.53 12.37 18.43
N GLU A 68 11.71 11.88 18.06
CA GLU A 68 11.93 10.49 17.68
C GLU A 68 13.27 9.94 18.17
N SER A 69 13.29 8.65 18.56
CA SER A 69 14.54 7.95 18.88
C SER A 69 15.31 7.70 17.58
N VAL A 70 16.58 8.10 17.53
CA VAL A 70 17.39 7.92 16.32
C VAL A 70 17.63 6.43 16.03
N CYS A 71 17.79 5.65 17.10
CA CYS A 71 18.01 4.20 17.05
C CYS A 71 16.89 3.43 17.76
N ASP A 72 16.84 2.12 17.54
CA ASP A 72 15.95 1.21 18.24
C ASP A 72 16.45 0.97 19.67
N PRO A 73 15.71 1.41 20.72
CA PRO A 73 16.13 1.28 22.11
C PRO A 73 16.14 -0.16 22.63
N SER A 74 15.56 -1.12 21.89
CA SER A 74 15.62 -2.53 22.24
C SER A 74 16.99 -3.17 21.97
N ARG A 75 17.88 -2.51 21.21
CA ARG A 75 19.17 -3.10 20.86
C ARG A 75 20.10 -3.18 22.07
N PRO A 76 20.84 -4.28 22.24
CA PRO A 76 21.73 -4.47 23.39
C PRO A 76 22.75 -3.35 23.59
N ALA A 77 23.20 -2.70 22.52
CA ALA A 77 24.14 -1.57 22.56
C ALA A 77 23.61 -0.41 23.44
N TRP A 78 22.31 -0.15 23.41
CA TRP A 78 21.66 0.94 24.16
C TRP A 78 21.14 0.48 25.53
N ALA A 79 21.12 -0.83 25.77
CA ALA A 79 20.66 -1.42 27.02
C ALA A 79 21.80 -1.78 27.99
N SER A 80 23.04 -1.83 27.52
CA SER A 80 24.20 -2.34 28.26
C SER A 80 24.82 -1.32 29.22
N TYR A 81 25.17 -1.79 30.42
CA TYR A 81 25.93 -1.02 31.42
C TYR A 81 27.42 -1.34 31.35
N TYR A 82 28.23 -0.29 31.39
CA TYR A 82 29.69 -0.35 31.37
C TYR A 82 30.26 0.07 32.71
N SER A 83 31.30 -0.64 33.17
CA SER A 83 31.96 -0.29 34.43
C SER A 83 32.80 0.98 34.23
N LEU A 84 32.66 1.95 35.13
CA LEU A 84 33.39 3.22 35.03
C LEU A 84 34.86 3.09 35.46
N GLY A 85 35.16 2.21 36.42
CA GLY A 85 36.51 2.11 36.98
C GLY A 85 37.02 3.46 37.54
N THR A 86 38.33 3.62 37.60
CA THR A 86 38.96 4.88 38.07
C THR A 86 39.14 5.92 36.97
N ALA A 87 39.16 5.50 35.71
CA ALA A 87 39.39 6.38 34.56
C ALA A 87 38.09 6.92 33.93
N GLY A 88 36.93 6.40 34.32
CA GLY A 88 35.67 6.68 33.64
C GLY A 88 35.46 5.81 32.39
N HIS A 89 34.40 6.12 31.65
CA HIS A 89 34.05 5.44 30.40
C HIS A 89 33.62 6.46 29.34
N ASP A 90 34.07 6.26 28.11
CA ASP A 90 33.71 7.09 26.97
C ASP A 90 32.58 6.42 26.18
N PHE A 91 31.50 7.17 25.98
CA PHE A 91 30.49 6.85 24.99
C PHE A 91 30.65 7.78 23.80
N THR A 92 30.33 7.31 22.59
CA THR A 92 30.40 8.13 21.38
C THR A 92 29.10 8.10 20.60
N PHE A 93 28.78 9.23 19.98
CA PHE A 93 27.67 9.31 19.03
C PHE A 93 27.98 10.31 17.92
N ASP A 94 27.68 9.95 16.67
CA ASP A 94 27.82 10.83 15.51
C ASP A 94 26.47 11.47 15.20
N PHE A 95 26.38 12.79 15.39
CA PHE A 95 25.20 13.60 15.09
C PHE A 95 25.25 14.06 13.63
N THR A 96 24.23 13.74 12.85
CA THR A 96 24.27 13.89 11.39
C THR A 96 23.25 14.85 10.81
N ALA A 97 22.35 15.42 11.61
CA ALA A 97 21.39 16.44 11.22
C ALA A 97 21.47 17.65 12.14
N SER A 98 21.17 18.82 11.60
CA SER A 98 20.89 20.00 12.43
C SER A 98 19.60 19.80 13.22
N GLY A 99 19.58 20.30 14.45
CA GLY A 99 18.50 20.10 15.40
C GLY A 99 19.04 19.85 16.81
N THR A 100 18.18 19.37 17.69
CA THR A 100 18.54 19.08 19.08
C THR A 100 18.45 17.58 19.34
N TYR A 101 19.44 17.07 20.05
CA TYR A 101 19.53 15.70 20.51
C TYR A 101 19.55 15.67 22.03
N ARG A 102 18.70 14.83 22.63
CA ARG A 102 18.70 14.55 24.06
C ARG A 102 19.17 13.14 24.29
N ILE A 103 20.14 12.99 25.19
CA ILE A 103 20.73 11.71 25.56
C ILE A 103 20.58 11.55 27.07
N TYR A 104 19.96 10.45 27.50
CA TYR A 104 19.94 10.08 28.90
C TYR A 104 21.16 9.22 29.24
N PHE A 105 21.78 9.51 30.38
CA PHE A 105 22.82 8.65 30.96
C PHE A 105 22.31 8.08 32.27
N TYR A 106 22.29 6.76 32.37
CA TYR A 106 21.87 6.05 33.58
C TYR A 106 23.08 5.56 34.36
N PHE A 107 22.98 5.62 35.68
CA PHE A 107 24.04 5.26 36.61
C PHE A 107 23.54 4.24 37.63
N MET A 108 24.43 3.33 38.00
CA MET A 108 24.24 2.37 39.07
C MET A 108 25.50 2.27 39.89
N ASP A 109 25.35 2.21 41.21
CA ASP A 109 26.40 1.90 42.15
C ASP A 109 25.77 1.22 43.37
N ASN A 110 25.67 -0.11 43.28
CA ASN A 110 25.14 -0.95 44.33
C ASN A 110 25.85 -2.31 44.33
N ASP A 111 26.02 -2.88 45.52
CA ASP A 111 26.48 -4.25 45.70
C ASP A 111 25.88 -4.85 46.98
N ARG A 112 24.75 -5.55 46.83
CA ARG A 112 24.04 -6.16 47.96
C ARG A 112 24.85 -7.20 48.72
N ASN A 113 25.92 -7.73 48.10
CA ASN A 113 26.78 -8.73 48.70
C ASN A 113 28.02 -8.13 49.39
N ASP A 114 28.25 -6.82 49.22
CA ASP A 114 29.32 -6.07 49.87
C ASP A 114 28.80 -4.74 50.44
N PRO A 115 28.21 -4.77 51.66
CA PRO A 115 27.60 -3.58 52.27
C PRO A 115 28.56 -2.40 52.48
N GLN A 116 29.88 -2.62 52.47
CA GLN A 116 30.85 -1.53 52.59
C GLN A 116 31.05 -0.77 51.27
N ASN A 117 30.85 -1.46 50.14
CA ASN A 117 30.93 -0.88 48.79
C ASN A 117 29.56 -0.56 48.19
N ASP A 118 28.46 -0.99 48.81
CA ASP A 118 27.10 -0.64 48.40
C ASP A 118 26.79 0.85 48.62
N LYS A 119 26.72 1.63 47.54
CA LYS A 119 26.27 3.02 47.58
C LYS A 119 24.74 3.16 47.50
N GLY A 120 24.01 2.06 47.36
CA GLY A 120 22.55 2.02 47.32
C GLY A 120 21.93 2.71 46.10
N ILE A 121 22.70 2.90 45.03
CA ILE A 121 22.24 3.55 43.79
C ILE A 121 21.83 2.47 42.80
N TYR A 122 20.54 2.16 42.78
CA TYR A 122 19.96 1.17 41.85
C TYR A 122 19.57 1.81 40.52
N TYR A 123 19.28 3.11 40.52
CA TYR A 123 18.91 3.87 39.34
C TYR A 123 19.07 5.37 39.63
N LEU A 124 19.93 6.03 38.86
CA LEU A 124 20.08 7.48 38.83
C LEU A 124 20.26 7.89 37.36
N ARG A 125 19.86 9.09 36.96
CA ARG A 125 20.16 9.59 35.61
C ARG A 125 20.56 11.06 35.59
N THR A 126 21.30 11.43 34.56
CA THR A 126 21.42 12.81 34.09
C THR A 126 21.10 12.88 32.59
N THR A 127 21.06 14.09 32.05
CA THR A 127 20.72 14.34 30.64
C THR A 127 21.80 15.22 30.01
N ALA A 128 22.28 14.81 28.85
CA ALA A 128 23.04 15.67 27.95
C ALA A 128 22.12 16.15 26.82
N GLU A 129 22.17 17.44 26.51
CA GLU A 129 21.47 18.03 25.38
C GLU A 129 22.51 18.64 24.44
N VAL A 130 22.47 18.23 23.17
CA VAL A 130 23.40 18.67 22.13
C VAL A 130 22.59 19.35 21.03
N THR A 131 22.94 20.58 20.69
CA THR A 131 22.36 21.29 19.54
C THR A 131 23.36 21.32 18.40
N VAL A 132 22.96 20.81 17.25
CA VAL A 132 23.74 20.86 16.01
C VAL A 132 23.14 21.94 15.12
N ASN A 133 23.99 22.86 14.67
CA ASN A 133 23.64 23.89 13.71
C ASN A 133 24.72 23.92 12.62
N ASP A 134 24.54 23.10 11.59
CA ASP A 134 25.48 22.90 10.50
C ASP A 134 24.73 22.90 9.17
N ALA A 135 24.97 23.91 8.35
CA ALA A 135 24.34 24.04 7.04
C ALA A 135 24.68 22.90 6.07
N ALA A 136 25.80 22.20 6.27
CA ALA A 136 26.15 21.01 5.49
C ALA A 136 25.37 19.75 5.94
N ARG A 137 24.67 19.82 7.06
CA ARG A 137 23.86 18.77 7.65
C ARG A 137 22.47 19.34 7.97
N PRO A 138 21.63 19.57 6.94
CA PRO A 138 20.32 20.17 7.14
C PRO A 138 19.47 19.36 8.12
N SER A 139 18.49 20.03 8.72
CA SER A 139 17.54 19.36 9.61
C SER A 139 16.58 18.47 8.81
N VAL A 140 15.95 17.49 9.45
CA VAL A 140 14.98 16.61 8.79
C VAL A 140 13.83 17.42 8.17
N THR A 141 13.32 18.41 8.88
CA THR A 141 12.27 19.32 8.41
C THR A 141 12.71 20.08 7.17
N GLN A 142 13.96 20.55 7.12
CA GLN A 142 14.48 21.24 5.94
C GLN A 142 14.54 20.29 4.73
N ILE A 143 15.12 19.09 4.90
CA ILE A 143 15.20 18.07 3.85
C ILE A 143 13.80 17.72 3.31
N VAL A 144 12.83 17.51 4.21
CA VAL A 144 11.44 17.19 3.86
C VAL A 144 10.78 18.32 3.07
N ASN A 145 10.93 19.57 3.51
CA ASN A 145 10.34 20.71 2.81
C ASN A 145 10.97 20.90 1.42
N ASP A 146 12.29 20.78 1.32
CA ASP A 146 13.01 20.89 0.04
C ASP A 146 12.57 19.79 -0.95
N ALA A 147 12.39 18.55 -0.48
CA ALA A 147 11.89 17.45 -1.29
C ALA A 147 10.45 17.68 -1.76
N VAL A 148 9.57 18.20 -0.90
CA VAL A 148 8.18 18.52 -1.27
C VAL A 148 8.12 19.71 -2.24
N ASP A 149 8.97 20.71 -2.08
CA ASP A 149 9.03 21.84 -3.01
C ASP A 149 9.56 21.41 -4.38
N LEU A 150 10.50 20.47 -4.43
CA LEU A 150 10.94 19.85 -5.69
C LEU A 150 9.81 19.00 -6.30
N CYS A 151 9.14 18.17 -5.51
CA CYS A 151 7.98 17.38 -5.93
C CYS A 151 6.90 18.23 -6.60
N ARG A 152 6.58 19.39 -6.02
CA ARG A 152 5.61 20.35 -6.59
C ARG A 152 6.05 20.95 -7.93
N GLN A 153 7.35 21.03 -8.18
CA GLN A 153 7.89 21.52 -9.45
C GLN A 153 7.91 20.43 -10.53
N GLU A 154 8.18 19.18 -10.14
CA GLU A 154 8.33 18.06 -11.08
C GLU A 154 7.03 17.31 -11.37
N THR A 155 5.97 17.56 -10.59
CA THR A 155 4.65 16.96 -10.79
C THR A 155 3.59 17.99 -11.16
N ASN A 156 2.43 17.52 -11.60
CA ASN A 156 1.27 18.38 -11.85
C ASN A 156 0.51 18.79 -10.56
N GLY A 157 1.05 18.48 -9.37
CA GLY A 157 0.45 18.80 -8.08
C GLY A 157 -0.76 17.93 -7.69
N SER A 158 -1.12 16.91 -8.47
CA SER A 158 -2.15 15.95 -8.05
C SER A 158 -1.65 15.07 -6.89
N GLU A 159 -2.55 14.69 -5.97
CA GLU A 159 -2.22 13.85 -4.83
C GLU A 159 -1.53 12.55 -5.27
N TYR A 160 -2.01 11.92 -6.34
CA TYR A 160 -1.44 10.69 -6.88
C TYR A 160 0.01 10.88 -7.35
N ASN A 161 0.27 11.85 -8.23
CA ASN A 161 1.62 12.06 -8.77
C ASN A 161 2.60 12.52 -7.69
N MET A 162 2.15 13.34 -6.74
CA MET A 162 2.98 13.74 -5.62
C MET A 162 3.30 12.56 -4.69
N ALA A 163 2.30 11.73 -4.35
CA ALA A 163 2.52 10.54 -3.52
C ALA A 163 3.52 9.58 -4.19
N LEU A 164 3.35 9.29 -5.48
CA LEU A 164 4.26 8.43 -6.25
C LEU A 164 5.69 9.02 -6.30
N TRP A 165 5.83 10.31 -6.61
CA TRP A 165 7.15 10.94 -6.66
C TRP A 165 7.85 10.91 -5.29
N LEU A 166 7.13 11.20 -4.21
CA LEU A 166 7.69 11.19 -2.84
C LEU A 166 8.00 9.79 -2.35
N HIS A 167 7.25 8.79 -2.82
CA HIS A 167 7.53 7.38 -2.61
C HIS A 167 8.88 7.02 -3.23
N ASP A 168 9.06 7.28 -4.53
CA ASP A 168 10.28 6.94 -5.26
C ASP A 168 11.49 7.70 -4.70
N TRP A 169 11.32 8.99 -4.43
CA TRP A 169 12.33 9.82 -3.79
C TRP A 169 12.77 9.23 -2.44
N THR A 170 11.84 8.73 -1.63
CA THR A 170 12.16 8.11 -0.34
C THR A 170 13.01 6.85 -0.55
N LEU A 171 12.63 5.98 -1.48
CA LEU A 171 13.40 4.77 -1.77
C LEU A 171 14.81 5.07 -2.32
N ASP A 172 15.04 6.25 -2.87
CA ASP A 172 16.37 6.69 -3.31
C ASP A 172 17.21 7.27 -2.15
N GLN A 173 16.61 7.58 -1.00
CA GLN A 173 17.32 8.22 0.12
C GLN A 173 17.98 7.22 1.06
N LEU A 174 17.48 6.00 1.18
CA LEU A 174 17.94 5.06 2.19
C LEU A 174 17.84 3.61 1.73
N GLU A 175 18.69 2.80 2.35
CA GLU A 175 18.71 1.36 2.20
C GLU A 175 18.32 0.68 3.52
N TYR A 176 17.71 -0.50 3.44
CA TYR A 176 17.26 -1.20 4.63
C TYR A 176 18.42 -1.50 5.60
N ASP A 177 18.23 -1.17 6.87
CA ASP A 177 19.19 -1.46 7.93
C ASP A 177 18.99 -2.89 8.47
N HIS A 178 19.76 -3.84 7.94
CA HIS A 178 19.76 -5.22 8.41
C HIS A 178 20.36 -5.42 9.81
N SER A 179 21.06 -4.43 10.37
CA SER A 179 21.45 -4.45 11.80
C SER A 179 20.28 -4.11 12.73
N LEU A 180 19.18 -3.61 12.16
CA LEU A 180 17.94 -3.21 12.81
C LEU A 180 18.13 -2.11 13.87
N ASN A 181 19.19 -1.31 13.74
CA ASN A 181 19.54 -0.29 14.72
C ASN A 181 18.90 1.07 14.41
N TRP A 182 18.86 1.50 13.15
CA TRP A 182 18.42 2.83 12.75
C TRP A 182 16.92 2.85 12.43
N CYS A 183 16.13 3.67 13.14
CA CYS A 183 14.66 3.61 13.05
C CYS A 183 13.97 4.99 13.00
N SER A 184 14.68 6.05 12.62
CA SER A 184 14.17 7.43 12.56
C SER A 184 14.19 8.01 11.14
N ALA A 185 13.43 9.08 10.92
CA ALA A 185 13.56 9.84 9.68
C ALA A 185 14.92 10.52 9.60
N GLU A 186 15.46 10.97 10.74
CA GLU A 186 16.84 11.48 10.82
C GLU A 186 17.84 10.46 10.30
N SER A 187 17.89 9.26 10.87
CA SER A 187 18.84 8.23 10.43
C SER A 187 18.65 7.82 8.97
N GLY A 188 17.40 7.68 8.51
CA GLY A 188 17.13 7.34 7.12
C GLY A 188 17.63 8.40 6.15
N LEU A 189 17.37 9.68 6.42
CA LEU A 189 17.72 10.78 5.51
C LEU A 189 19.19 11.22 5.58
N THR A 190 19.85 11.05 6.71
CA THR A 190 21.23 11.55 6.88
C THR A 190 22.30 10.47 6.91
N ARG A 191 21.93 9.23 7.27
CA ARG A 191 22.85 8.06 7.24
C ARG A 191 22.54 7.12 6.08
N HIS A 192 21.49 7.38 5.32
CA HIS A 192 21.03 6.53 4.21
C HIS A 192 20.74 5.09 4.66
N ARG A 193 20.32 4.92 5.92
CA ARG A 193 20.05 3.62 6.56
C ARG A 193 18.86 3.70 7.49
N GLY A 194 17.94 2.76 7.36
CA GLY A 194 16.80 2.67 8.27
C GLY A 194 16.02 1.36 8.19
N THR A 195 15.35 0.99 9.27
CA THR A 195 14.32 -0.06 9.30
C THR A 195 13.00 0.47 8.74
N CYS A 196 11.98 -0.39 8.70
CA CYS A 196 10.62 -0.05 8.27
C CYS A 196 10.03 1.21 8.92
N GLU A 197 10.31 1.41 10.22
CA GLU A 197 9.94 2.62 10.94
C GLU A 197 10.52 3.90 10.31
N SER A 198 11.72 3.86 9.74
CA SER A 198 12.34 5.01 9.06
C SER A 198 11.60 5.35 7.75
N TYR A 199 11.36 4.36 6.88
CA TYR A 199 10.59 4.55 5.64
C TYR A 199 9.21 5.12 5.95
N GLN A 200 8.51 4.53 6.93
CA GLN A 200 7.18 4.97 7.33
C GLN A 200 7.17 6.43 7.80
N ARG A 201 8.14 6.81 8.64
CA ARG A 201 8.27 8.17 9.19
C ARG A 201 8.64 9.19 8.13
N ILE A 202 9.60 8.88 7.26
CA ILE A 202 10.01 9.78 6.18
C ILE A 202 8.82 10.05 5.28
N TYR A 203 8.16 9.00 4.80
CA TYR A 203 7.03 9.15 3.90
C TYR A 203 5.85 9.86 4.58
N SER A 204 5.58 9.58 5.86
CA SER A 204 4.56 10.32 6.62
C SER A 204 4.88 11.82 6.73
N LYS A 205 6.15 12.18 7.01
CA LYS A 205 6.57 13.59 7.08
C LYS A 205 6.45 14.29 5.72
N LEU A 206 6.87 13.63 4.64
CA LEU A 206 6.73 14.13 3.27
C LEU A 206 5.25 14.35 2.90
N LEU A 207 4.39 13.36 3.15
CA LEU A 207 2.95 13.45 2.86
C LEU A 207 2.29 14.56 3.70
N ASN A 208 2.64 14.70 4.99
CA ASN A 208 2.14 15.77 5.83
C ASN A 208 2.54 17.15 5.30
N ALA A 209 3.80 17.34 4.88
CA ALA A 209 4.27 18.58 4.29
C ALA A 209 3.67 18.87 2.90
N ALA A 210 3.33 17.81 2.15
CA ALA A 210 2.59 17.90 0.89
C ALA A 210 1.09 18.19 1.09
N GLY A 211 0.55 17.99 2.29
CA GLY A 211 -0.88 18.14 2.58
C GLY A 211 -1.73 16.90 2.24
N ILE A 212 -1.10 15.73 2.08
CA ILE A 212 -1.75 14.45 1.76
C ILE A 212 -2.03 13.68 3.05
N ALA A 213 -3.30 13.38 3.30
CA ALA A 213 -3.71 12.66 4.50
C ALA A 213 -3.13 11.23 4.52
N ASN A 214 -2.53 10.86 5.65
CA ASN A 214 -1.91 9.55 5.83
C ASN A 214 -2.11 9.01 7.25
N GLY A 215 -1.87 7.72 7.42
CA GLY A 215 -1.95 6.99 8.68
C GLY A 215 -0.83 5.98 8.83
N ARG A 216 -0.47 5.67 10.07
CA ARG A 216 0.51 4.64 10.41
C ARG A 216 -0.20 3.30 10.65
N ILE A 217 0.27 2.26 9.99
CA ILE A 217 -0.20 0.88 10.17
C ILE A 217 0.90 0.04 10.80
N THR A 218 0.52 -0.92 11.65
CA THR A 218 1.42 -1.92 12.23
C THR A 218 0.81 -3.30 12.13
N GLY A 219 1.60 -4.28 11.70
CA GLY A 219 1.28 -5.70 11.67
C GLY A 219 2.60 -6.46 11.63
N ASN A 220 2.63 -7.72 12.03
CA ASN A 220 3.72 -8.70 11.93
C ASN A 220 5.13 -8.22 12.34
N GLY A 221 5.24 -7.27 13.28
CA GLY A 221 6.52 -6.67 13.67
C GLY A 221 7.06 -5.65 12.66
N HIS A 222 6.21 -5.20 11.75
CA HIS A 222 6.44 -4.28 10.64
C HIS A 222 5.54 -3.05 10.73
N THR A 223 5.89 -1.99 9.99
CA THR A 223 5.07 -0.78 9.89
C THR A 223 5.16 -0.18 8.49
N TRP A 224 4.04 0.40 8.05
CA TRP A 224 3.90 1.02 6.73
C TRP A 224 2.83 2.12 6.77
N ASN A 225 2.53 2.71 5.62
CA ASN A 225 1.62 3.86 5.49
C ASN A 225 0.28 3.45 4.87
N ALA A 226 -0.80 4.02 5.39
CA ALA A 226 -2.04 4.20 4.64
C ALA A 226 -2.07 5.64 4.12
N VAL A 227 -2.40 5.86 2.85
CA VAL A 227 -2.40 7.18 2.20
C VAL A 227 -3.75 7.41 1.54
N LYS A 228 -4.31 8.61 1.71
CA LYS A 228 -5.58 8.98 1.10
C LYS A 228 -5.32 9.78 -0.17
N ILE A 229 -5.68 9.22 -1.31
CA ILE A 229 -5.53 9.82 -2.64
C ILE A 229 -6.90 9.89 -3.31
N ASP A 230 -7.27 11.04 -3.85
CA ASP A 230 -8.56 11.28 -4.51
C ASP A 230 -9.75 10.85 -3.62
N GLY A 231 -9.62 11.08 -2.32
CA GLY A 231 -10.63 10.72 -1.32
C GLY A 231 -10.67 9.24 -0.90
N LYS A 232 -9.80 8.38 -1.44
CA LYS A 232 -9.77 6.93 -1.18
C LYS A 232 -8.49 6.53 -0.45
N TRP A 233 -8.62 5.70 0.59
CA TRP A 233 -7.47 5.15 1.29
C TRP A 233 -6.81 4.05 0.45
N CYS A 234 -5.48 4.00 0.53
CA CYS A 234 -4.64 3.03 -0.15
C CYS A 234 -3.52 2.59 0.80
N GLN A 235 -3.16 1.30 0.80
CA GLN A 235 -2.03 0.79 1.57
C GLN A 235 -0.73 0.95 0.75
N MET A 236 0.35 1.38 1.39
CA MET A 236 1.65 1.63 0.79
C MET A 236 2.79 1.14 1.69
N ASP A 237 3.60 0.21 1.19
CA ASP A 237 4.73 -0.37 1.92
C ASP A 237 6.06 -0.16 1.19
N LEU A 238 6.68 0.99 1.47
CA LEU A 238 7.95 1.40 0.89
C LEU A 238 9.09 0.45 1.25
N THR A 239 9.03 -0.22 2.41
CA THR A 239 10.12 -1.12 2.81
C THR A 239 10.14 -2.37 1.93
N TRP A 240 8.97 -2.85 1.51
CA TRP A 240 8.86 -4.01 0.63
C TRP A 240 9.02 -3.64 -0.85
N ASP A 241 8.80 -2.37 -1.19
CA ASP A 241 9.14 -1.78 -2.49
C ASP A 241 10.64 -1.40 -2.60
N ASP A 242 11.41 -1.41 -1.50
CA ASP A 242 12.86 -1.15 -1.51
C ASP A 242 13.66 -2.32 -2.10
N THR A 243 13.65 -2.41 -3.43
CA THR A 243 14.42 -3.38 -4.19
C THR A 243 14.90 -2.78 -5.51
N ASN A 244 16.08 -3.25 -5.94
CA ASN A 244 16.62 -3.01 -7.28
C ASN A 244 16.57 -4.28 -8.14
N ASP A 245 15.99 -5.35 -7.62
CA ASP A 245 15.95 -6.64 -8.28
C ASP A 245 14.76 -6.73 -9.24
N ASN A 246 14.94 -7.51 -10.30
CA ASN A 246 13.87 -7.86 -11.22
C ASN A 246 13.79 -9.39 -11.38
N TRP A 247 13.21 -10.07 -10.39
CA TRP A 247 13.05 -11.53 -10.38
C TRP A 247 11.80 -12.02 -11.11
N TYR A 248 10.84 -11.14 -11.38
CA TYR A 248 9.47 -11.49 -11.75
C TYR A 248 9.07 -10.95 -13.13
N GLY A 249 10.02 -10.96 -14.07
CA GLY A 249 9.78 -10.69 -15.48
C GLY A 249 9.48 -9.21 -15.76
N ASP A 250 8.24 -8.93 -16.15
CA ASP A 250 7.76 -7.58 -16.46
C ASP A 250 7.05 -6.89 -15.27
N LEU A 251 7.09 -7.50 -14.08
CA LEU A 251 6.61 -6.90 -12.84
C LEU A 251 7.63 -5.92 -12.27
N ASP A 252 7.24 -4.67 -12.19
CA ASP A 252 7.99 -3.62 -11.50
C ASP A 252 7.87 -3.80 -9.97
N GLN A 253 8.84 -4.50 -9.39
CA GLN A 253 8.81 -4.84 -7.96
C GLN A 253 8.91 -3.62 -7.04
N ARG A 254 9.45 -2.50 -7.53
CA ARG A 254 9.63 -1.26 -6.76
C ARG A 254 8.31 -0.53 -6.52
N HIS A 255 7.20 -1.02 -7.07
CA HIS A 255 5.88 -0.42 -6.93
C HIS A 255 4.79 -1.47 -6.67
N LEU A 256 5.17 -2.70 -6.28
CA LEU A 256 4.21 -3.77 -6.01
C LEU A 256 3.26 -3.40 -4.87
N TYR A 257 3.78 -2.72 -3.85
CA TYR A 257 3.04 -2.34 -2.66
C TYR A 257 2.47 -0.93 -2.74
N PHE A 258 2.58 -0.25 -3.88
CA PHE A 258 2.00 1.08 -4.09
C PHE A 258 0.51 1.02 -4.41
N GLY A 259 -0.30 1.36 -3.41
CA GLY A 259 -1.73 1.62 -3.58
C GLY A 259 -2.60 0.37 -3.52
N LEU A 260 -2.32 -0.55 -2.59
CA LEU A 260 -3.06 -1.79 -2.42
C LEU A 260 -4.34 -1.61 -1.59
N THR A 261 -5.30 -2.53 -1.78
CA THR A 261 -6.38 -2.77 -0.81
C THR A 261 -5.86 -3.44 0.45
N ASP A 262 -6.59 -3.36 1.56
CA ASP A 262 -6.21 -4.08 2.78
C ASP A 262 -6.15 -5.60 2.55
N GLU A 263 -7.04 -6.17 1.73
CA GLU A 263 -7.03 -7.58 1.37
C GLU A 263 -5.74 -8.01 0.68
N LEU A 264 -5.30 -7.26 -0.34
CA LEU A 264 -4.04 -7.55 -1.03
C LEU A 264 -2.82 -7.32 -0.14
N MET A 265 -2.84 -6.28 0.70
CA MET A 265 -1.78 -6.05 1.67
C MET A 265 -1.68 -7.22 2.67
N ALA A 266 -2.82 -7.81 3.06
CA ALA A 266 -2.84 -8.97 3.95
C ALA A 266 -2.28 -10.27 3.33
N ILE A 267 -2.06 -10.33 2.02
CA ILE A 267 -1.38 -11.47 1.39
C ILE A 267 0.10 -11.51 1.84
N ALA A 268 0.75 -10.36 1.95
CA ALA A 268 2.11 -10.22 2.46
C ALA A 268 2.15 -10.07 4.00
N HIS A 269 1.14 -9.42 4.58
CA HIS A 269 1.05 -9.12 6.02
C HIS A 269 -0.20 -9.77 6.62
N SER A 270 -0.18 -11.09 6.81
CA SER A 270 -1.37 -11.88 7.15
C SER A 270 -2.16 -11.42 8.38
N ASP A 271 -1.49 -10.85 9.38
CA ASP A 271 -2.13 -10.33 10.59
C ASP A 271 -2.79 -8.95 10.39
N HIS A 272 -2.54 -8.28 9.26
CA HIS A 272 -3.26 -7.07 8.86
C HIS A 272 -4.78 -7.32 8.73
N THR A 273 -5.19 -8.57 8.46
CA THR A 273 -6.60 -9.00 8.54
C THR A 273 -7.26 -8.59 9.85
N ALA A 274 -6.57 -8.76 10.97
CA ALA A 274 -7.09 -8.37 12.28
C ALA A 274 -7.16 -6.85 12.48
N ASN A 275 -6.42 -6.07 11.69
CA ASN A 275 -6.49 -4.61 11.74
C ASN A 275 -7.72 -4.09 11.01
N TYR A 276 -7.89 -4.44 9.73
CA TYR A 276 -8.97 -3.86 8.92
C TYR A 276 -10.37 -4.41 9.23
N GLN A 277 -10.46 -5.51 9.98
CA GLN A 277 -11.74 -6.04 10.48
C GLN A 277 -12.24 -5.36 11.76
N LYS A 278 -11.46 -4.48 12.39
CA LYS A 278 -11.92 -3.71 13.55
C LYS A 278 -12.98 -2.70 13.12
N ALA A 279 -14.04 -2.57 13.92
CA ALA A 279 -15.16 -1.68 13.62
C ALA A 279 -14.76 -0.20 13.52
N ASP A 280 -13.69 0.21 14.21
CA ASP A 280 -13.15 1.56 14.26
C ASP A 280 -11.92 1.78 13.36
N TYR A 281 -11.64 0.85 12.44
CA TYR A 281 -10.49 0.98 11.53
C TYR A 281 -10.67 2.15 10.55
N ALA A 282 -9.89 3.21 10.76
CA ALA A 282 -10.04 4.49 10.06
C ALA A 282 -9.51 4.50 8.61
N TYR A 283 -8.72 3.50 8.22
CA TYR A 283 -7.91 3.50 7.00
C TYR A 283 -8.34 2.44 5.96
N ARG A 284 -9.62 2.06 5.97
CA ARG A 284 -10.14 1.00 5.10
C ARG A 284 -9.90 1.32 3.61
N SER A 285 -9.14 0.47 2.94
CA SER A 285 -8.78 0.51 1.52
C SER A 285 -9.41 -0.65 0.76
N THR A 286 -10.42 -0.36 -0.06
CA THR A 286 -11.18 -1.34 -0.88
C THR A 286 -11.07 -1.10 -2.38
N ASP A 287 -10.29 -0.13 -2.81
CA ASP A 287 -10.32 0.40 -4.18
C ASP A 287 -8.90 0.45 -4.78
N LEU A 288 -8.75 -0.09 -5.99
CA LEU A 288 -7.46 -0.17 -6.71
C LEU A 288 -7.30 0.91 -7.78
N SER A 289 -8.20 1.88 -7.91
CA SER A 289 -8.06 2.96 -8.90
C SER A 289 -6.83 3.85 -8.68
N ASN A 290 -6.22 3.80 -7.49
CA ASN A 290 -4.94 4.47 -7.18
C ASN A 290 -3.76 3.50 -7.10
N ASN A 291 -3.93 2.23 -7.45
CA ASN A 291 -2.82 1.30 -7.55
C ASN A 291 -1.91 1.69 -8.72
N TYR A 292 -0.59 1.52 -8.56
CA TYR A 292 0.40 1.85 -9.58
C TYR A 292 0.14 1.20 -10.94
N PHE A 293 -0.08 -0.13 -10.97
CA PHE A 293 -0.30 -0.87 -12.22
C PHE A 293 -1.65 -0.61 -12.86
N VAL A 294 -2.65 -0.22 -12.06
CA VAL A 294 -3.95 0.21 -12.59
C VAL A 294 -3.82 1.57 -13.25
N ARG A 295 -3.16 2.53 -12.59
CA ARG A 295 -2.99 3.90 -13.09
C ARG A 295 -2.11 3.99 -14.34
N ASN A 296 -1.08 3.15 -14.44
CA ASN A 296 -0.19 3.13 -15.59
C ASN A 296 -0.66 2.20 -16.74
N GLY A 297 -1.79 1.50 -16.57
CA GLY A 297 -2.37 0.61 -17.59
C GLY A 297 -1.74 -0.79 -17.68
N LYS A 298 -0.72 -1.11 -16.87
CA LYS A 298 -0.08 -2.42 -16.87
C LYS A 298 -1.03 -3.55 -16.45
N ALA A 299 -1.97 -3.25 -15.54
CA ALA A 299 -3.01 -4.19 -15.14
C ALA A 299 -3.91 -4.61 -16.32
N ASP A 300 -4.25 -3.66 -17.20
CA ASP A 300 -5.04 -3.93 -18.41
C ASP A 300 -4.25 -4.76 -19.43
N GLU A 301 -2.96 -4.47 -19.60
CA GLU A 301 -2.06 -5.26 -20.44
C GLU A 301 -1.98 -6.72 -19.97
N TRP A 302 -1.84 -6.93 -18.66
CA TRP A 302 -1.84 -8.28 -18.09
C TRP A 302 -3.20 -8.98 -18.24
N ALA A 303 -4.31 -8.28 -17.98
CA ALA A 303 -5.65 -8.83 -18.14
C ALA A 303 -5.95 -9.23 -19.59
N GLU A 304 -5.43 -8.49 -20.57
CA GLU A 304 -5.60 -8.78 -22.00
C GLU A 304 -5.00 -10.14 -22.39
N LYS A 305 -3.91 -10.59 -21.73
CA LYS A 305 -3.31 -11.92 -21.95
C LYS A 305 -4.24 -13.09 -21.59
N TYR A 306 -5.37 -12.82 -20.91
CA TYR A 306 -6.39 -13.80 -20.57
C TYR A 306 -7.67 -13.65 -21.41
N ALA A 307 -7.78 -12.63 -22.26
CA ALA A 307 -9.02 -12.29 -22.96
C ALA A 307 -9.55 -13.45 -23.80
N ASP A 308 -8.71 -14.08 -24.62
CA ASP A 308 -9.11 -15.21 -25.46
C ASP A 308 -9.57 -16.43 -24.63
N ARG A 309 -8.87 -16.73 -23.52
CA ARG A 309 -9.24 -17.83 -22.62
C ARG A 309 -10.60 -17.58 -21.99
N ILE A 310 -10.85 -16.36 -21.50
CA ILE A 310 -12.14 -15.96 -20.92
C ILE A 310 -13.23 -16.00 -21.99
N GLN A 311 -12.98 -15.43 -23.17
CA GLN A 311 -13.97 -15.34 -24.24
C GLN A 311 -14.44 -16.72 -24.72
N GLN A 312 -13.55 -17.72 -24.79
CA GLN A 312 -13.93 -19.10 -25.13
C GLN A 312 -15.00 -19.67 -24.18
N HIS A 313 -14.86 -19.42 -22.87
CA HIS A 313 -15.87 -19.84 -21.88
C HIS A 313 -17.16 -19.02 -21.98
N LEU A 314 -17.05 -17.72 -22.27
CA LEU A 314 -18.22 -16.86 -22.45
C LEU A 314 -19.04 -17.22 -23.69
N ASP A 315 -18.37 -17.56 -24.79
CA ASP A 315 -19.00 -18.01 -26.04
C ASP A 315 -19.69 -19.38 -25.85
N ALA A 316 -19.13 -20.23 -24.98
CA ALA A 316 -19.74 -21.49 -24.53
C ALA A 316 -20.90 -21.28 -23.53
N LYS A 317 -21.18 -20.04 -23.13
CA LYS A 317 -22.20 -19.64 -22.15
C LYS A 317 -22.01 -20.28 -20.77
N GLU A 318 -20.76 -20.46 -20.36
CA GLU A 318 -20.45 -20.95 -19.02
C GLU A 318 -20.72 -19.85 -17.98
N GLU A 319 -21.43 -20.17 -16.90
CA GLU A 319 -21.77 -19.24 -15.82
C GLU A 319 -20.70 -19.20 -14.72
N SER A 320 -19.88 -20.25 -14.62
CA SER A 320 -18.74 -20.32 -13.70
C SER A 320 -17.65 -21.22 -14.27
N PHE A 321 -16.41 -20.73 -14.23
CA PHE A 321 -15.23 -21.43 -14.75
C PHE A 321 -13.97 -20.92 -14.05
N SER A 322 -12.87 -21.66 -14.22
CA SER A 322 -11.56 -21.27 -13.71
C SER A 322 -10.54 -21.31 -14.84
N ILE A 323 -9.60 -20.38 -14.82
CA ILE A 323 -8.44 -20.38 -15.73
C ILE A 323 -7.14 -20.26 -14.92
N ASP A 324 -6.10 -20.96 -15.37
CA ASP A 324 -4.78 -20.88 -14.74
C ASP A 324 -4.17 -19.49 -14.94
N ALA A 325 -3.53 -18.97 -13.89
CA ALA A 325 -2.68 -17.79 -14.01
C ALA A 325 -1.32 -18.15 -14.64
N ASP A 326 -0.73 -17.23 -15.41
CA ASP A 326 0.52 -17.47 -16.14
C ASP A 326 1.76 -17.41 -15.23
N ASN A 327 1.64 -16.84 -14.03
CA ASN A 327 2.72 -16.63 -13.08
C ASN A 327 2.83 -17.73 -12.01
N GLN A 328 2.59 -19.00 -12.39
CA GLN A 328 2.66 -20.16 -11.50
C GLN A 328 4.01 -20.31 -10.77
N SER A 329 5.09 -19.75 -11.31
CA SER A 329 6.42 -19.79 -10.70
C SER A 329 6.66 -18.72 -9.64
N PHE A 330 5.79 -17.71 -9.53
CA PHE A 330 5.99 -16.60 -8.60
C PHE A 330 5.49 -17.00 -7.21
N PRO A 331 6.24 -16.71 -6.12
CA PRO A 331 5.81 -17.01 -4.76
C PRO A 331 4.40 -16.46 -4.47
N PRO A 332 3.59 -17.14 -3.62
CA PRO A 332 2.22 -16.70 -3.34
C PRO A 332 2.09 -15.25 -2.84
N SER A 333 3.10 -14.74 -2.13
CA SER A 333 3.15 -13.34 -1.67
C SER A 333 3.25 -12.33 -2.81
N ILE A 334 3.72 -12.74 -3.99
CA ILE A 334 3.90 -11.91 -5.18
C ILE A 334 2.76 -12.16 -6.17
N SER A 335 2.54 -13.42 -6.56
CA SER A 335 1.48 -13.79 -7.50
C SER A 335 0.10 -13.46 -6.94
N GLY A 336 -0.13 -13.62 -5.64
CA GLY A 336 -1.42 -13.27 -5.02
C GLY A 336 -1.76 -11.79 -5.18
N ILE A 337 -0.77 -10.89 -4.99
CA ILE A 337 -0.97 -9.45 -5.14
C ILE A 337 -1.17 -9.10 -6.61
N GLN A 338 -0.26 -9.54 -7.49
CA GLN A 338 -0.35 -9.27 -8.93
C GLN A 338 -1.68 -9.79 -9.50
N ASN A 339 -2.05 -11.03 -9.19
CA ASN A 339 -3.29 -11.62 -9.70
C ASN A 339 -4.54 -10.95 -9.12
N GLY A 340 -4.48 -10.43 -7.89
CA GLY A 340 -5.54 -9.58 -7.35
C GLY A 340 -5.76 -8.30 -8.18
N ILE A 341 -4.68 -7.65 -8.59
CA ILE A 341 -4.70 -6.45 -9.45
C ILE A 341 -5.20 -6.81 -10.86
N VAL A 342 -4.76 -7.92 -11.43
CA VAL A 342 -5.22 -8.41 -12.75
C VAL A 342 -6.71 -8.75 -12.71
N ALA A 343 -7.19 -9.43 -11.66
CA ALA A 343 -8.60 -9.74 -11.48
C ALA A 343 -9.45 -8.46 -11.40
N TYR A 344 -8.95 -7.42 -10.73
CA TYR A 344 -9.61 -6.11 -10.74
C TYR A 344 -9.74 -5.55 -12.16
N ALA A 345 -8.68 -5.58 -12.97
CA ALA A 345 -8.72 -5.11 -14.36
C ALA A 345 -9.67 -5.94 -15.23
N MET A 346 -9.70 -7.27 -15.07
CA MET A 346 -10.68 -8.15 -15.74
C MET A 346 -12.13 -7.74 -15.42
N ASN A 347 -12.39 -7.33 -14.18
CA ASN A 347 -13.72 -6.90 -13.72
C ASN A 347 -14.14 -5.52 -14.25
N GLN A 348 -13.20 -4.71 -14.73
CA GLN A 348 -13.51 -3.42 -15.37
C GLN A 348 -13.78 -3.54 -16.87
N LYS A 349 -13.38 -4.65 -17.51
CA LYS A 349 -13.58 -4.86 -18.95
C LYS A 349 -15.06 -5.08 -19.29
N GLU A 350 -15.44 -4.62 -20.47
CA GLU A 350 -16.73 -4.95 -21.05
C GLU A 350 -16.66 -6.31 -21.75
N TRP A 351 -17.53 -7.23 -21.34
CA TRP A 351 -17.61 -8.57 -21.92
C TRP A 351 -18.95 -8.75 -22.65
N LYS A 352 -18.91 -9.52 -23.73
CA LYS A 352 -20.09 -9.88 -24.54
C LYS A 352 -20.01 -11.33 -24.95
N ALA A 353 -21.17 -11.96 -25.09
CA ALA A 353 -21.32 -13.28 -25.67
C ALA A 353 -22.49 -13.24 -26.64
N ASN A 354 -22.23 -13.30 -27.95
CA ASN A 354 -23.18 -12.93 -28.99
C ASN A 354 -23.75 -11.51 -28.75
N ASP A 355 -25.08 -11.35 -28.73
CA ASP A 355 -25.76 -10.06 -28.50
C ASP A 355 -26.01 -9.73 -27.01
N ALA A 356 -25.58 -10.59 -26.08
CA ALA A 356 -25.76 -10.39 -24.64
C ALA A 356 -24.54 -9.69 -24.03
N ARG A 357 -24.78 -8.69 -23.18
CA ARG A 357 -23.75 -8.13 -22.31
C ARG A 357 -23.49 -9.12 -21.19
N VAL A 358 -22.22 -9.36 -20.88
CA VAL A 358 -21.82 -10.23 -19.78
C VAL A 358 -21.24 -9.37 -18.66
N LYS A 359 -21.80 -9.52 -17.46
CA LYS A 359 -21.17 -9.01 -16.24
C LYS A 359 -20.30 -10.11 -15.66
N LEU A 360 -18.98 -9.90 -15.71
CA LEU A 360 -17.99 -10.84 -15.21
C LEU A 360 -17.55 -10.45 -13.79
N ALA A 361 -17.37 -11.44 -12.93
CA ALA A 361 -16.68 -11.28 -11.65
C ALA A 361 -15.58 -12.34 -11.54
N ALA A 362 -14.34 -11.88 -11.65
CA ALA A 362 -13.10 -12.62 -11.49
C ALA A 362 -12.53 -12.38 -10.09
N THR A 363 -12.03 -13.45 -9.48
CA THR A 363 -11.30 -13.44 -8.21
C THR A 363 -10.03 -14.23 -8.35
N SER A 364 -8.94 -13.77 -7.73
CA SER A 364 -7.70 -14.54 -7.69
C SER A 364 -7.72 -15.55 -6.56
N ASN A 365 -7.24 -16.75 -6.83
CA ASN A 365 -7.09 -17.83 -5.86
C ASN A 365 -5.70 -18.45 -5.98
N VAL A 366 -4.87 -18.28 -4.94
CA VAL A 366 -3.54 -18.88 -4.86
C VAL A 366 -3.51 -19.88 -3.71
N THR A 367 -3.37 -21.16 -4.05
CA THR A 367 -3.36 -22.26 -3.08
C THR A 367 -1.96 -22.86 -2.96
N LYS A 368 -1.47 -22.95 -1.73
CA LYS A 368 -0.19 -23.59 -1.43
C LYS A 368 -0.37 -25.10 -1.35
N GLU A 369 0.26 -25.84 -2.27
CA GLU A 369 0.26 -27.31 -2.23
C GLU A 369 1.41 -27.85 -1.36
N SER A 370 2.56 -27.18 -1.39
CA SER A 370 3.74 -27.47 -0.58
C SER A 370 4.61 -26.22 -0.40
N ASN A 371 5.76 -26.33 0.27
CA ASN A 371 6.67 -25.20 0.46
C ASN A 371 7.28 -24.66 -0.84
N TYR A 372 7.26 -25.44 -1.93
CA TYR A 372 7.90 -25.10 -3.20
C TYR A 372 6.96 -25.25 -4.40
N LYS A 373 5.66 -25.51 -4.13
CA LYS A 373 4.65 -25.74 -5.15
C LYS A 373 3.33 -25.12 -4.72
N TRP A 374 2.70 -24.38 -5.62
CA TRP A 374 1.41 -23.74 -5.45
C TRP A 374 0.69 -23.71 -6.79
N CYS A 375 -0.62 -23.45 -6.74
CA CYS A 375 -1.48 -23.26 -7.89
C CYS A 375 -2.10 -21.87 -7.80
N ALA A 376 -1.89 -21.06 -8.83
CA ALA A 376 -2.50 -19.74 -8.98
C ALA A 376 -3.54 -19.78 -10.11
N LYS A 377 -4.78 -19.38 -9.82
CA LYS A 377 -5.86 -19.36 -10.80
C LYS A 377 -6.76 -18.15 -10.62
N TYR A 378 -7.56 -17.90 -11.63
CA TYR A 378 -8.70 -17.01 -11.55
C TYR A 378 -9.97 -17.86 -11.50
N ASP A 379 -10.80 -17.61 -10.50
CA ASP A 379 -12.15 -18.16 -10.40
C ASP A 379 -13.13 -17.09 -10.90
N LEU A 380 -13.89 -17.39 -11.95
CA LEU A 380 -14.76 -16.45 -12.65
C LEU A 380 -16.23 -16.88 -12.56
N THR A 381 -17.10 -15.88 -12.48
CA THR A 381 -18.55 -16.03 -12.60
C THR A 381 -19.08 -15.03 -13.62
N ALA A 382 -19.99 -15.47 -14.48
CA ALA A 382 -20.53 -14.70 -15.59
C ALA A 382 -22.06 -14.61 -15.49
N GLU A 383 -22.59 -13.39 -15.48
CA GLU A 383 -24.02 -13.11 -15.52
C GLU A 383 -24.38 -12.56 -16.92
N TYR A 384 -25.13 -13.35 -17.69
CA TYR A 384 -25.55 -13.01 -19.04
C TYR A 384 -26.80 -12.13 -18.99
N GLN A 385 -26.61 -10.84 -19.24
CA GLN A 385 -27.72 -9.89 -19.32
C GLN A 385 -28.29 -9.97 -20.73
N ASN A 386 -29.34 -10.78 -20.89
CA ASN A 386 -30.15 -10.71 -22.10
C ASN A 386 -30.72 -9.30 -22.20
N THR A 387 -30.39 -8.62 -23.29
CA THR A 387 -31.14 -7.45 -23.72
C THR A 387 -32.54 -7.93 -24.07
N ALA A 388 -33.43 -8.08 -23.10
CA ALA A 388 -34.85 -8.15 -23.38
C ALA A 388 -35.14 -6.90 -24.21
N LEU A 389 -35.53 -7.07 -25.47
CA LEU A 389 -36.02 -5.98 -26.28
C LEU A 389 -37.29 -5.49 -25.58
N GLY A 390 -37.14 -4.55 -24.63
CA GLY A 390 -38.24 -4.03 -23.85
C GLY A 390 -39.35 -3.57 -24.79
N LYS A 391 -40.61 -3.70 -24.38
CA LYS A 391 -41.79 -3.48 -25.21
C LYS A 391 -41.70 -2.20 -26.08
N VAL A 392 -41.19 -2.35 -27.31
CA VAL A 392 -40.93 -1.24 -28.24
C VAL A 392 -42.23 -0.67 -28.81
N VAL A 393 -43.26 -1.50 -28.95
CA VAL A 393 -44.55 -1.14 -29.55
C VAL A 393 -45.68 -1.60 -28.63
N PRO A 394 -46.71 -0.78 -28.33
CA PRO A 394 -47.85 -1.21 -27.53
C PRO A 394 -48.57 -2.42 -28.14
N ASP A 395 -49.19 -3.28 -27.35
CA ASP A 395 -50.01 -4.36 -27.91
C ASP A 395 -51.20 -3.76 -28.66
N GLY A 396 -51.48 -4.27 -29.85
CA GLY A 396 -52.45 -3.62 -30.71
C GLY A 396 -52.45 -4.14 -32.14
N ALA A 397 -53.38 -3.63 -32.94
CA ALA A 397 -53.45 -3.94 -34.36
C ALA A 397 -52.63 -2.93 -35.16
N TYR A 398 -51.70 -3.43 -35.97
CA TYR A 398 -50.81 -2.64 -36.81
C TYR A 398 -50.91 -3.08 -38.26
N ARG A 399 -50.60 -2.16 -39.18
CA ARG A 399 -50.38 -2.46 -40.60
C ARG A 399 -48.94 -2.14 -40.93
N ILE A 400 -48.25 -3.08 -41.57
CA ILE A 400 -46.89 -2.87 -42.06
C ILE A 400 -47.00 -2.26 -43.44
N VAL A 401 -46.64 -0.98 -43.58
CA VAL A 401 -46.76 -0.21 -44.83
C VAL A 401 -45.40 0.13 -45.40
N SER A 402 -45.33 0.29 -46.71
CA SER A 402 -44.10 0.75 -47.37
C SER A 402 -43.86 2.23 -47.08
N THR A 403 -42.62 2.59 -46.79
CA THR A 403 -42.20 3.99 -46.70
C THR A 403 -42.09 4.65 -48.08
N ILE A 404 -41.99 3.86 -49.15
CA ILE A 404 -41.92 4.32 -50.55
C ILE A 404 -43.33 4.60 -51.10
N ASP A 405 -44.31 3.76 -50.74
CA ASP A 405 -45.72 3.93 -51.10
C ASP A 405 -46.62 3.64 -49.89
N PRO A 406 -47.01 4.68 -49.12
CA PRO A 406 -47.82 4.52 -47.91
C PRO A 406 -49.22 3.94 -48.16
N SER A 407 -49.68 3.91 -49.42
CA SER A 407 -50.95 3.28 -49.79
C SER A 407 -50.83 1.77 -50.03
N SER A 408 -49.63 1.21 -49.94
CA SER A 408 -49.34 -0.21 -50.12
C SER A 408 -48.60 -0.76 -48.89
N GLY A 409 -48.91 -1.99 -48.51
CA GLY A 409 -48.28 -2.64 -47.37
C GLY A 409 -48.35 -4.15 -47.46
N VAL A 410 -47.88 -4.83 -46.41
CA VAL A 410 -47.84 -6.29 -46.36
C VAL A 410 -49.24 -6.85 -46.16
N ALA A 411 -49.70 -7.66 -47.11
CA ALA A 411 -50.82 -8.57 -46.97
C ALA A 411 -50.27 -9.96 -46.65
N ALA A 412 -50.51 -10.42 -45.42
CA ALA A 412 -50.17 -11.75 -44.95
C ALA A 412 -51.38 -12.68 -45.10
N THR A 413 -51.15 -13.86 -45.67
CA THR A 413 -52.14 -14.94 -45.86
C THR A 413 -51.52 -16.30 -45.56
N ALA A 414 -52.32 -17.36 -45.52
CA ALA A 414 -51.81 -18.73 -45.37
C ALA A 414 -50.94 -19.19 -46.56
N SER A 415 -51.08 -18.54 -47.72
CA SER A 415 -50.29 -18.84 -48.91
C SER A 415 -48.99 -18.01 -49.01
N GLY A 416 -48.72 -17.12 -48.05
CA GLY A 416 -47.55 -16.25 -48.04
C GLY A 416 -47.88 -14.77 -47.82
N CYS A 417 -46.83 -13.96 -47.83
CA CYS A 417 -46.92 -12.50 -47.75
C CYS A 417 -46.66 -11.84 -49.11
N SER A 418 -47.39 -10.76 -49.40
CA SER A 418 -47.21 -9.96 -50.61
C SER A 418 -47.47 -8.48 -50.36
N MET A 419 -47.05 -7.61 -51.28
CA MET A 419 -47.40 -6.18 -51.25
C MET A 419 -48.81 -5.96 -51.82
N SER A 420 -49.64 -5.19 -51.11
CA SER A 420 -51.04 -4.97 -51.45
C SER A 420 -51.52 -3.58 -51.04
N LYS A 421 -52.49 -3.03 -51.80
CA LYS A 421 -53.22 -1.80 -51.43
C LYS A 421 -54.19 -1.99 -50.25
N ALA A 422 -54.41 -3.23 -49.83
CA ALA A 422 -55.21 -3.61 -48.67
C ALA A 422 -54.36 -4.47 -47.72
N PRO A 423 -53.42 -3.86 -46.96
CA PRO A 423 -52.54 -4.61 -46.07
C PRO A 423 -53.29 -5.26 -44.91
N THR A 424 -52.83 -6.44 -44.51
CA THR A 424 -53.39 -7.20 -43.38
C THR A 424 -53.11 -6.45 -42.09
N ALA A 425 -54.14 -6.30 -41.24
CA ALA A 425 -53.95 -5.82 -39.88
C ALA A 425 -53.45 -6.97 -39.00
N LEU A 426 -52.20 -6.87 -38.53
CA LEU A 426 -51.58 -7.84 -37.64
C LEU A 426 -51.69 -7.35 -36.20
N ARG A 427 -52.22 -8.17 -35.31
CA ARG A 427 -52.27 -7.89 -33.88
C ARG A 427 -50.98 -8.35 -33.22
N PHE A 428 -50.26 -7.41 -32.65
CA PHE A 428 -49.01 -7.64 -31.93
C PHE A 428 -49.34 -7.80 -30.44
N ALA A 429 -48.80 -8.85 -29.83
CA ALA A 429 -48.88 -9.09 -28.39
C ALA A 429 -47.49 -9.45 -27.85
N TYR A 430 -47.00 -8.63 -26.94
CA TYR A 430 -45.72 -8.80 -26.27
C TYR A 430 -45.81 -9.87 -25.18
N ASP A 431 -44.87 -10.81 -25.18
CA ASP A 431 -44.71 -11.82 -24.14
C ASP A 431 -43.59 -11.38 -23.19
N GLU A 432 -43.95 -11.04 -21.94
CA GLU A 432 -43.00 -10.61 -20.92
C GLU A 432 -42.01 -11.72 -20.52
N GLY A 433 -42.40 -12.99 -20.67
CA GLY A 433 -41.56 -14.14 -20.34
C GLY A 433 -40.50 -14.41 -21.39
N THR A 434 -40.77 -14.13 -22.67
CA THR A 434 -39.80 -14.36 -23.77
C THR A 434 -39.14 -13.08 -24.29
N GLY A 435 -39.71 -11.90 -24.01
CA GLY A 435 -39.25 -10.62 -24.56
C GLY A 435 -39.49 -10.44 -26.06
N LEU A 436 -40.43 -11.19 -26.65
CA LEU A 436 -40.73 -11.23 -28.08
C LEU A 436 -42.23 -11.01 -28.32
N TYR A 437 -42.60 -10.60 -29.53
CA TYR A 437 -43.98 -10.44 -29.95
C TYR A 437 -44.51 -11.70 -30.65
N THR A 438 -45.82 -11.87 -30.57
CA THR A 438 -46.57 -12.68 -31.53
C THR A 438 -47.35 -11.73 -32.44
N ALA A 439 -47.36 -11.99 -33.74
CA ALA A 439 -48.13 -11.24 -34.73
C ALA A 439 -49.25 -12.12 -35.29
N THR A 440 -50.51 -11.74 -35.10
CA THR A 440 -51.67 -12.59 -35.45
C THR A 440 -52.69 -11.89 -36.33
N ALA A 441 -53.36 -12.63 -37.21
CA ALA A 441 -54.48 -12.15 -38.01
C ALA A 441 -55.49 -13.28 -38.26
N GLY A 442 -56.78 -13.01 -38.02
CA GLY A 442 -57.84 -13.98 -38.29
C GLY A 442 -57.72 -15.31 -37.50
N GLY A 443 -57.11 -15.28 -36.31
CA GLY A 443 -56.86 -16.49 -35.49
C GLY A 443 -55.61 -17.30 -35.88
N LEU A 444 -54.87 -16.85 -36.88
CA LEU A 444 -53.59 -17.43 -37.30
C LEU A 444 -52.42 -16.57 -36.83
N ALA A 445 -51.24 -17.19 -36.67
CA ALA A 445 -49.99 -16.53 -36.30
C ALA A 445 -49.09 -16.39 -37.53
N LEU A 446 -48.40 -15.25 -37.63
CA LEU A 446 -47.36 -15.03 -38.65
C LEU A 446 -46.17 -15.92 -38.30
N ALA A 447 -45.84 -16.84 -39.21
CA ALA A 447 -44.81 -17.85 -39.02
C ALA A 447 -43.78 -17.77 -40.15
N MET A 448 -42.52 -18.03 -39.80
CA MET A 448 -41.44 -18.17 -40.75
C MET A 448 -41.16 -19.65 -41.07
N SER A 449 -41.10 -20.00 -42.35
CA SER A 449 -40.73 -21.34 -42.81
C SER A 449 -39.67 -21.23 -43.90
N GLY A 450 -38.41 -21.52 -43.53
CA GLY A 450 -37.28 -21.26 -44.42
C GLY A 450 -37.14 -19.77 -44.73
N SER A 451 -37.25 -19.39 -46.00
CA SER A 451 -37.24 -17.99 -46.45
C SER A 451 -38.63 -17.37 -46.57
N ASP A 452 -39.70 -18.14 -46.34
CA ASP A 452 -41.07 -17.69 -46.55
C ASP A 452 -41.75 -17.29 -45.24
N VAL A 453 -42.62 -16.28 -45.33
CA VAL A 453 -43.43 -15.80 -44.21
C VAL A 453 -44.91 -15.92 -44.59
N SER A 454 -45.70 -16.60 -43.76
CA SER A 454 -47.13 -16.83 -43.99
C SER A 454 -47.91 -16.93 -42.68
N LEU A 455 -49.25 -16.92 -42.77
CA LEU A 455 -50.10 -17.18 -41.61
C LEU A 455 -50.32 -18.68 -41.41
N ALA A 456 -50.00 -19.19 -40.22
CA ALA A 456 -50.16 -20.58 -39.85
C ALA A 456 -50.96 -20.73 -38.54
N ALA A 457 -51.40 -21.96 -38.24
CA ALA A 457 -52.05 -22.26 -36.97
C ALA A 457 -51.09 -21.94 -35.81
N PRO A 458 -51.54 -21.23 -34.75
CA PRO A 458 -50.68 -20.95 -33.61
C PRO A 458 -50.19 -22.25 -32.96
N ASP A 459 -48.88 -22.42 -32.88
CA ASP A 459 -48.23 -23.61 -32.31
C ASP A 459 -47.25 -23.27 -31.17
N GLY A 460 -47.03 -21.98 -30.92
CA GLY A 460 -46.15 -21.50 -29.86
C GLY A 460 -44.66 -21.73 -30.13
N SER A 461 -44.29 -22.19 -31.32
CA SER A 461 -42.92 -22.43 -31.71
C SER A 461 -42.13 -21.12 -31.88
N ALA A 462 -40.80 -21.25 -31.89
CA ALA A 462 -39.91 -20.10 -32.12
C ALA A 462 -40.13 -19.45 -33.50
N SER A 463 -40.69 -20.17 -34.48
CA SER A 463 -40.97 -19.61 -35.81
C SER A 463 -42.11 -18.59 -35.84
N GLN A 464 -42.90 -18.51 -34.76
CA GLN A 464 -44.03 -17.60 -34.59
C GLN A 464 -43.74 -16.44 -33.62
N ARG A 465 -42.49 -16.32 -33.17
CA ARG A 465 -42.02 -15.28 -32.26
C ARG A 465 -41.18 -14.26 -33.02
N TRP A 466 -41.45 -12.97 -32.81
CA TRP A 466 -40.89 -11.84 -33.57
C TRP A 466 -40.26 -10.78 -32.69
#